data_AF-A0A6J5XM71-F1
#
_entry.id   AF-A0A6J5XM71-F1
#
_cell.length_a   1.000
_cell.length_b   1.000
_cell.length_c   1.000
_cell.angle_alpha   90.00
_cell.angle_beta   90.00
_cell.angle_gamma   90.00
#
_symmetry.space_group_name_H-M   'P 1'
#
loop_
_entity.id
_entity.type
_entity.pdbx_description
1 polymer ?
#
loop_
_entity_poly.entity_id
_entity_poly.type
_entity_poly.pdbx_seq_one_letter_code
_entity_poly.pdbx_strand_id
1 'polypeptide(L)'
;MDVVSCMRNENLRGNWRIIPIILEIRRLSSWFTSVKWEWVSRQANQAAHAAAALSNMRVRTLRWASQPPPSMVRVLAKDGLPCPPSN
;
A
#
# COMPACT_ATOMS: atom_id res chain seq x y z
N MET A 1 9.34 -15.28 0.55
CA MET A 1 9.52 -14.14 1.46
C MET A 1 8.14 -13.62 1.78
N ASP A 2 7.78 -13.54 3.05
CA ASP A 2 6.46 -13.10 3.50
C ASP A 2 6.58 -11.83 4.36
N VAL A 3 5.54 -10.98 4.38
CA VAL A 3 5.58 -9.62 4.94
C VAL A 3 5.91 -9.64 6.43
N VAL A 4 5.26 -10.49 7.23
CA VAL A 4 5.55 -10.61 8.67
C VAL A 4 6.99 -11.09 8.90
N SER A 5 7.53 -11.95 8.04
CA SER A 5 8.94 -12.37 8.12
C SER A 5 9.89 -11.20 7.86
N CYS A 6 9.56 -10.34 6.88
CA CYS A 6 10.29 -9.10 6.62
C CYS A 6 10.15 -8.09 7.78
N MET A 7 9.03 -8.08 8.51
CA MET A 7 8.87 -7.24 9.69
C MET A 7 9.72 -7.73 10.86
N ARG A 8 9.90 -9.05 11.01
CA ARG A 8 10.66 -9.69 12.09
C ARG A 8 12.18 -9.69 11.88
N ASN A 9 12.68 -9.66 10.63
CA ASN A 9 14.10 -9.86 10.33
C ASN A 9 14.66 -8.78 9.40
N GLU A 10 15.88 -8.33 9.63
CA GLU A 10 16.54 -7.24 8.88
C GLU A 10 16.91 -7.61 7.44
N ASN A 11 16.94 -8.91 7.11
CA ASN A 11 17.26 -9.38 5.76
C ASN A 11 16.11 -9.12 4.76
N LEU A 12 15.99 -7.86 4.34
CA LEU A 12 15.13 -7.39 3.25
C LEU A 12 15.73 -7.81 1.89
N ARG A 13 15.83 -9.13 1.66
CA ARG A 13 16.20 -9.68 0.36
C ARG A 13 14.94 -10.00 -0.43
N GLY A 14 14.69 -9.21 -1.47
CA GLY A 14 13.59 -9.44 -2.41
C GLY A 14 12.53 -8.35 -2.36
N ASN A 15 12.31 -7.74 -3.52
CA ASN A 15 11.30 -6.73 -3.85
C ASN A 15 11.55 -5.30 -3.32
N TRP A 16 12.36 -4.55 -4.07
CA TRP A 16 12.64 -3.12 -3.87
C TRP A 16 11.40 -2.24 -3.75
N ARG A 17 10.24 -2.66 -4.27
CA ARG A 17 8.99 -1.88 -4.18
C ARG A 17 8.43 -1.85 -2.76
N ILE A 18 8.72 -2.87 -1.96
CA ILE A 18 8.16 -3.04 -0.62
C ILE A 18 9.13 -2.53 0.45
N ILE A 19 10.45 -2.51 0.16
CA ILE A 19 11.49 -2.06 1.08
C ILE A 19 11.17 -0.68 1.71
N PRO A 20 10.80 0.37 0.95
CA PRO A 20 10.51 1.68 1.55
C PRO A 20 9.35 1.63 2.56
N ILE A 21 8.33 0.81 2.27
CA ILE A 21 7.16 0.64 3.14
C ILE A 21 7.57 -0.06 4.44
N ILE A 22 8.40 -1.11 4.36
CA ILE A 22 8.86 -1.84 5.55
C ILE A 22 9.75 -0.95 6.43
N LEU A 23 10.65 -0.17 5.84
CA LEU A 23 11.49 0.78 6.58
C LEU A 23 10.65 1.81 7.33
N GLU A 24 9.60 2.34 6.68
CA GLU A 24 8.71 3.31 7.32
C GLU A 24 7.90 2.68 8.45
N ILE A 25 7.38 1.46 8.29
CA ILE A 25 6.69 0.76 9.38
C ILE A 25 7.64 0.53 10.56
N ARG A 26 8.91 0.15 10.32
CA ARG A 26 9.91 -0.01 11.40
C ARG A 26 10.20 1.31 12.10
N ARG A 27 10.35 2.40 11.34
CA ARG A 27 10.55 3.75 11.89
C ARG A 27 9.41 4.13 12.83
N LEU A 28 8.16 3.95 12.40
CA LEU A 28 6.98 4.20 13.24
C LEU A 28 6.89 3.25 14.43
N SER A 29 7.28 1.99 14.25
CA SER A 29 7.25 0.98 15.32
C SER A 29 8.22 1.32 16.47
N SER A 30 9.31 2.02 16.18
CA SER A 30 10.27 2.48 17.20
C SER A 30 9.69 3.46 18.22
N TRP A 31 8.53 4.05 17.92
CA TRP A 31 7.84 4.97 18.83
C TRP A 31 7.01 4.24 19.89
N PHE A 32 6.80 2.94 19.74
CA PHE A 32 6.09 2.10 20.71
C PHE A 32 7.10 1.35 21.58
N THR A 33 6.77 1.16 22.85
CA THR A 33 7.61 0.39 23.79
C THR A 33 7.87 -1.04 23.32
N SER A 34 6.87 -1.66 22.68
CA SER A 34 7.01 -3.01 22.09
C SER A 34 5.98 -3.21 20.99
N VAL A 35 6.39 -3.84 19.89
CA VAL A 35 5.51 -4.23 18.78
C VAL A 35 5.75 -5.69 18.45
N LYS A 36 4.67 -6.47 18.33
CA LYS A 36 4.71 -7.87 17.92
C LYS A 36 4.06 -8.03 16.55
N TRP A 37 4.69 -8.83 15.70
CA TRP A 37 4.20 -9.16 14.36
C TRP A 37 3.80 -10.61 14.33
N GLU A 38 2.53 -10.91 14.04
CA GLU A 38 1.99 -12.26 14.07
C GLU A 38 1.22 -12.61 12.80
N TRP A 39 1.32 -13.86 12.40
CA TRP A 39 0.46 -14.44 11.38
C TRP A 39 -0.86 -14.84 12.03
N VAL A 40 -1.95 -14.27 11.55
CA VAL A 40 -3.30 -14.64 11.95
C VAL A 40 -4.06 -15.23 10.76
N SER A 41 -5.06 -16.06 11.04
CA SER A 41 -5.91 -16.61 9.98
C SER A 41 -6.67 -15.50 9.25
N ARG A 42 -7.02 -15.73 7.98
CA ARG A 42 -7.85 -14.78 7.22
C ARG A 42 -9.17 -14.49 7.92
N GLN A 43 -9.75 -15.49 8.58
CA GLN A 43 -10.99 -15.35 9.35
C GLN A 43 -10.80 -14.38 10.53
N ALA A 44 -9.69 -14.48 11.25
CA ALA A 44 -9.38 -13.53 12.33
C ALA A 44 -9.08 -12.11 11.80
N ASN A 45 -8.60 -11.98 10.56
CA ASN A 45 -8.26 -10.69 9.94
C ASN A 45 -9.39 -10.08 9.08
N GLN A 46 -10.63 -10.54 9.24
CA GLN A 46 -11.77 -10.11 8.41
C GLN A 46 -12.02 -8.61 8.45
N ALA A 47 -11.86 -7.98 9.62
CA ALA A 47 -12.06 -6.54 9.77
C ALA A 47 -11.09 -5.72 8.91
N ALA A 48 -9.79 -6.03 8.95
CA ALA A 48 -8.80 -5.35 8.12
C ALA A 48 -9.02 -5.64 6.63
N HIS A 49 -9.43 -6.87 6.28
CA HIS A 49 -9.78 -7.23 4.91
C HIS A 49 -10.95 -6.39 4.38
N ALA A 50 -12.01 -6.22 5.17
CA ALA A 50 -13.17 -5.40 4.82
C ALA A 50 -12.78 -3.92 4.64
N ALA A 51 -11.94 -3.37 5.54
CA ALA A 51 -11.44 -2.00 5.42
C ALA A 51 -10.62 -1.77 4.14
N ALA A 52 -9.76 -2.74 3.78
CA ALA A 52 -9.00 -2.70 2.53
C ALA A 52 -9.91 -2.83 1.30
N ALA A 53 -10.91 -3.71 1.34
CA ALA A 53 -11.89 -3.88 0.26
C ALA A 53 -12.70 -2.59 0.02
N LEU A 54 -13.17 -1.94 1.09
CA LEU A 54 -13.88 -0.66 1.01
C LEU A 54 -13.01 0.43 0.38
N SER A 55 -11.75 0.52 0.79
CA SER A 55 -10.80 1.50 0.25
C SER A 55 -10.53 1.26 -1.24
N ASN A 56 -10.36 0.01 -1.65
CA ASN A 56 -10.20 -0.36 -3.06
C ASN A 56 -11.44 -0.02 -3.89
N MET A 57 -12.64 -0.24 -3.34
CA MET A 57 -13.89 0.13 -3.99
C MET A 57 -14.00 1.65 -4.22
N ARG A 58 -13.57 2.45 -3.24
CA ARG A 58 -13.56 3.92 -3.36
C ARG A 58 -12.68 4.40 -4.51
N VAL A 59 -11.51 3.79 -4.70
CA VAL A 59 -10.57 4.12 -5.78
C VAL A 59 -11.09 3.65 -7.15
N ARG A 60 -11.79 2.52 -7.22
CA ARG A 60 -12.24 1.92 -8.48
C ARG A 60 -13.55 2.46 -9.01
N THR A 61 -14.54 2.69 -8.14
CA THR A 61 -15.94 2.87 -8.57
C THR A 61 -16.48 4.23 -8.21
N LEU A 62 -16.13 4.76 -7.03
CA LEU A 62 -16.74 6.00 -6.51
C LEU A 62 -15.99 7.27 -6.92
N ARG A 63 -14.67 7.18 -7.14
CA ARG A 63 -13.84 8.37 -7.40
C ARG A 63 -12.90 8.24 -8.58
N TRP A 64 -12.95 7.18 -9.39
CA TRP A 64 -11.97 7.01 -10.47
C TRP A 64 -11.93 8.20 -11.45
N ALA A 65 -13.07 8.86 -11.69
CA ALA A 65 -13.15 10.03 -12.55
C ALA A 65 -12.55 11.31 -11.91
N SER A 66 -12.65 11.47 -10.59
CA SER A 66 -12.12 12.65 -9.87
C SER A 66 -10.76 12.41 -9.20
N GLN A 67 -10.39 11.15 -9.00
CA GLN A 67 -9.16 10.68 -8.37
C GLN A 67 -8.80 9.31 -8.97
N PRO A 68 -8.23 9.31 -10.20
CA PRO A 68 -7.91 8.09 -10.91
C PRO A 68 -6.91 7.22 -10.14
N PRO A 69 -6.95 5.89 -10.32
CA PRO A 69 -6.02 4.98 -9.66
C PRO A 69 -4.57 5.39 -9.92
N PRO A 70 -3.67 5.28 -8.93
CA PRO A 70 -2.26 5.69 -9.09
C PRO A 70 -1.52 4.99 -10.24
N SER A 71 -1.95 3.77 -10.62
CA SER A 71 -1.45 3.07 -11.79
C SER A 71 -1.82 3.78 -13.10
N MET A 72 -3.03 4.32 -13.20
CA MET A 72 -3.53 5.07 -14.35
C MET A 72 -2.89 6.45 -14.42
N VAL A 73 -2.77 7.16 -13.29
CA VAL A 73 -2.02 8.43 -13.19
C VAL A 73 -0.59 8.25 -13.68
N ARG A 74 0.07 7.13 -13.34
CA ARG A 74 1.45 6.86 -13.78
C ARG A 74 1.56 6.59 -15.28
N VAL A 75 0.54 6.00 -15.89
CA VAL A 75 0.47 5.78 -17.35
C VAL A 75 0.22 7.11 -18.06
N LEU A 76 -0.76 7.88 -17.61
CA LEU A 76 -1.10 9.20 -18.16
C LEU A 76 0.05 10.21 -17.99
N ALA A 77 0.72 10.22 -16.83
CA ALA A 77 1.90 11.08 -16.61
C ALA A 77 3.10 10.72 -17.51
N LYS A 78 3.04 9.61 -18.23
CA LYS A 78 4.08 9.14 -19.15
C LYS A 78 3.58 8.93 -20.57
N ASP A 79 2.34 9.31 -20.90
CA ASP A 79 1.78 9.12 -22.24
C ASP A 79 2.28 10.14 -23.26
N GLY A 80 3.01 11.17 -22.81
CA GLY A 80 3.61 12.19 -23.66
C GLY A 80 2.60 13.16 -24.25
N LEU A 81 1.33 13.09 -23.83
CA LEU A 81 0.29 13.99 -24.30
C LEU A 81 0.41 15.34 -23.58
N PRO A 82 0.26 16.46 -24.30
CA PRO A 82 0.21 17.78 -23.67
C PRO A 82 -0.99 17.84 -22.72
N CYS A 83 -0.82 18.53 -21.58
CA CYS A 83 -1.91 18.76 -20.63
C CYS A 83 -3.13 19.34 -21.36
N PRO A 84 -4.36 18.87 -21.09
CA PRO A 84 -5.54 19.42 -21.74
C PRO A 84 -5.66 20.92 -21.47
N PRO A 85 -6.10 21.72 -22.46
CA PRO A 85 -6.22 23.16 -22.33
C PRO A 85 -7.23 23.52 -21.24
N SER A 86 -6.92 24.57 -20.49
CA SER A 86 -7.81 25.14 -19.47
C SER A 86 -8.98 25.83 -20.17
N ASN A 87 -10.22 25.40 -19.89
CA ASN A 87 -11.43 26.20 -20.13
C ASN A 87 -11.74 27.05 -18.91
#